data_AF-A0A7R9MMT6-F1
#
_entry.id   AF-A0A7R9MMT6-F1
#
_cell.length_a   1.000
_cell.length_b   1.000
_cell.length_c   1.000
_cell.angle_alpha   90.00
_cell.angle_beta   90.00
_cell.angle_gamma   90.00
#
_symmetry.space_group_name_H-M   'P 1'
#
loop_
_entity.id
_entity.type
_entity.pdbx_description
1 polymer ?
#
loop_
_entity_poly.entity_id
_entity_poly.type
_entity_poly.pdbx_seq_one_letter_code
_entity_poly.pdbx_strand_id
1 'polypeptide(L)' 'TGSPNIICSALPTHWRSNKTLPVAFKVVALGEVSDGTVVTIKAGNDENWCGELRNASAIMKNQVAKFNDLRFVGRSGRG' A
#
# COMPACT_ATOMS: atom_id res chain seq x y z
N THR A 1 4.43 -9.17 -5.49
CA THR A 1 3.31 -9.54 -4.60
C THR A 1 3.35 -11.04 -4.38
N GLY A 2 2.64 -11.58 -3.38
CA GLY A 2 2.56 -13.03 -3.15
C GLY A 2 1.42 -13.74 -3.90
N SER A 3 0.61 -12.99 -4.67
CA SER A 3 -0.53 -13.51 -5.42
C SER A 3 -0.34 -13.22 -6.91
N PRO A 4 -0.63 -14.19 -7.80
CA PRO A 4 -0.51 -14.00 -9.25
C PRO A 4 -1.52 -13.00 -9.82
N ASN A 5 -2.63 -12.76 -9.12
CA ASN A 5 -3.74 -11.92 -9.61
C ASN A 5 -3.66 -10.47 -9.13
N ILE A 6 -2.63 -10.11 -8.36
CA ILE A 6 -2.49 -8.77 -7.78
C ILE A 6 -1.12 -8.22 -8.14
N ILE A 7 -1.09 -7.05 -8.75
CA ILE A 7 0.13 -6.25 -8.92
C ILE A 7 -0.04 -4.91 -8.21
N CYS A 8 1.06 -4.22 -7.91
CA CYS A 8 1.01 -2.92 -7.26
C CYS A 8 2.13 -2.00 -7.76
N SER A 9 1.98 -0.69 -7.50
CA SER A 9 3.08 0.26 -7.70
C SER A 9 4.33 -0.20 -6.94
N ALA A 10 5.51 0.00 -7.53
CA ALA A 10 6.76 -0.17 -6.81
C ALA A 10 6.88 0.91 -5.70
N LEU A 11 7.33 0.51 -4.52
CA LEU A 11 7.67 1.43 -3.43
C LEU A 11 9.17 1.78 -3.48
N PRO A 12 9.57 2.97 -3.02
CA PRO A 12 10.97 3.27 -2.77
C PRO A 12 11.57 2.26 -1.77
N THR A 13 12.83 1.89 -1.97
CA THR A 13 13.55 0.97 -1.06
C THR A 13 13.79 1.59 0.31
N HIS A 14 13.98 2.91 0.36
CA HIS A 14 14.09 3.69 1.58
C HIS A 14 13.30 4.99 1.41
N TRP A 15 12.47 5.33 2.41
CA TRP A 15 11.65 6.54 2.36
C TRP A 15 11.53 7.18 3.73
N ARG A 16 11.41 8.52 3.74
CA ARG A 16 11.24 9.29 4.98
C ARG A 16 9.85 9.03 5.57
N SER A 17 9.80 8.80 6.88
CA SER A 17 8.53 8.63 7.60
C SER A 17 7.60 9.85 7.44
N ASN A 18 6.31 9.57 7.32
CA ASN A 18 5.20 10.52 7.14
C ASN A 18 5.36 11.48 5.95
N LYS A 19 6.25 11.16 4.98
CA LYS A 19 6.40 11.90 3.73
C LYS A 19 5.54 11.24 2.64
N THR A 20 4.84 12.06 1.86
CA THR A 20 4.14 11.63 0.65
C THR A 20 5.05 10.82 -0.26
N LEU A 21 4.56 9.70 -0.79
CA LEU A 21 5.28 8.88 -1.76
C LEU A 21 5.53 9.67 -3.06
N PRO A 22 6.64 9.40 -3.78
CA PRO A 22 6.95 10.12 -5.03
C PRO A 22 5.92 9.81 -6.13
N VAL A 23 5.25 8.67 -6.04
CA VAL A 23 4.17 8.24 -6.94
C VAL A 23 3.03 7.68 -6.10
N ALA A 24 1.79 7.95 -6.51
CA ALA A 24 0.62 7.37 -5.87
C ALA A 24 0.66 5.84 -5.91
N PHE A 25 0.50 5.22 -4.75
CA PHE A 25 0.44 3.76 -4.65
C PHE A 25 -0.88 3.25 -5.23
N LYS A 26 -0.82 2.21 -6.05
CA LYS A 26 -1.98 1.56 -6.65
C LYS A 26 -1.88 0.06 -6.44
N VAL A 27 -3.02 -0.57 -6.22
CA VAL A 27 -3.19 -2.02 -6.32
C VAL A 27 -4.06 -2.28 -7.55
N VAL A 28 -3.62 -3.21 -8.40
CA VAL A 28 -4.33 -3.59 -9.63
C VAL A 28 -4.63 -5.09 -9.54
N ALA A 29 -5.90 -5.44 -9.77
CA ALA A 29 -6.34 -6.82 -9.92
C ALA A 29 -6.29 -7.23 -11.39
N LEU A 30 -5.72 -8.41 -11.66
CA LEU A 30 -5.71 -9.00 -13.00
C LEU A 30 -6.94 -9.89 -13.26
N GLY A 31 -7.55 -10.41 -12.19
CA GLY A 31 -8.86 -11.05 -12.22
C GLY A 31 -9.95 -10.07 -11.79
N GLU A 32 -11.21 -10.48 -11.93
CA GLU A 32 -12.36 -9.64 -11.61
C GLU A 32 -12.53 -9.44 -10.09
N VAL A 33 -12.57 -8.17 -9.68
CA VAL A 33 -12.91 -7.71 -8.33
C VAL A 33 -13.99 -6.64 -8.47
N SER A 34 -15.11 -6.80 -7.77
CA SER A 34 -16.22 -5.85 -7.85
C SER A 34 -15.79 -4.44 -7.47
N ASP A 35 -16.28 -3.46 -8.24
CA ASP A 35 -16.16 -2.05 -7.88
C ASP A 35 -16.79 -1.80 -6.50
N GLY A 36 -16.15 -0.92 -5.71
CA GLY A 36 -16.56 -0.68 -4.33
C GLY A 36 -15.83 -1.55 -3.31
N THR A 37 -15.11 -2.60 -3.73
CA THR A 37 -14.31 -3.44 -2.81
C THR A 37 -13.27 -2.60 -2.08
N VAL A 38 -13.27 -2.65 -0.74
CA VAL A 38 -12.29 -1.94 0.08
C VAL A 38 -10.96 -2.69 0.04
N VAL A 39 -9.90 -1.99 -0.33
CA VAL A 39 -8.52 -2.49 -0.31
C VAL A 39 -7.78 -1.78 0.82
N THR A 40 -7.18 -2.56 1.71
CA THR A 40 -6.36 -2.03 2.82
C THR A 40 -4.92 -2.51 2.72
N ILE A 41 -3.99 -1.68 3.20
CA ILE A 41 -2.57 -2.00 3.28
C ILE A 41 -2.17 -2.08 4.74
N LYS A 42 -1.33 -3.06 5.06
CA LYS A 42 -0.63 -3.17 6.35
C LYS A 42 0.87 -3.24 6.09
N ALA A 43 1.65 -2.70 7.01
CA ALA A 43 3.10 -2.81 7.01
C ALA A 43 3.54 -3.44 8.33
N GLY A 44 4.60 -4.24 8.30
CA GLY A 44 5.15 -4.82 9.51
C GLY A 44 6.43 -5.59 9.24
N ASN A 45 7.23 -5.77 10.28
CA ASN A 45 8.43 -6.60 10.33
C ASN A 45 8.58 -7.20 11.75
N ASP A 46 9.69 -7.88 12.03
CA ASP A 46 9.92 -8.55 13.31
C ASP A 46 10.02 -7.58 14.50
N GLU A 47 10.47 -6.34 14.28
CA GLU A 47 10.57 -5.31 15.33
C GLU A 47 9.23 -4.60 15.56
N ASN A 48 8.48 -4.35 14.49
CA ASN A 48 7.21 -3.66 14.49
C ASN A 48 6.20 -4.41 13.63
N TRP A 49 5.45 -5.31 14.25
CA TRP A 49 4.48 -6.18 13.58
C TRP A 49 3.34 -5.41 12.89
N CYS A 50 3.05 -4.18 13.33
CA CYS A 50 1.99 -3.32 12.78
C CYS A 50 2.49 -1.88 12.66
N GLY A 51 3.28 -1.64 11.62
CA GLY A 51 3.73 -0.30 11.26
C GLY A 51 2.56 0.64 11.00
N GLU A 52 2.59 1.81 11.66
CA GLU A 52 1.56 2.83 11.49
C GLU A 52 1.59 3.40 10.06
N LEU A 53 0.41 3.45 9.44
CA LEU A 53 0.20 4.00 8.10
C LEU A 53 -0.88 5.09 8.13
N ARG A 54 -0.81 6.03 7.19
CA ARG A 54 -1.90 6.99 6.91
C ARG A 54 -2.47 6.74 5.52
N ASN A 55 -3.78 6.93 5.40
CA ASN A 55 -4.52 6.72 4.15
C ASN A 55 -4.29 5.32 3.56
N ALA A 56 -4.26 4.30 4.43
CA ALA A 56 -3.98 2.91 4.10
C ALA A 56 -5.19 2.13 3.56
N SER A 57 -6.24 2.83 3.16
CA SER A 57 -7.44 2.25 2.57
C SER A 57 -7.78 2.97 1.26
N ALA A 58 -8.22 2.20 0.27
CA ALA A 58 -8.70 2.70 -1.02
C ALA A 58 -9.88 1.84 -1.50
N ILE A 59 -10.63 2.38 -2.46
CA ILE A 59 -11.74 1.66 -3.09
C ILE A 59 -11.28 1.13 -4.44
N MET A 60 -11.54 -0.15 -4.70
CA MET A 60 -11.37 -0.76 -6.01
C MET A 60 -12.36 -0.16 -6.99
N LYS A 61 -11.85 0.31 -8.13
CA LYS A 61 -12.66 0.79 -9.25
C LYS A 61 -11.99 0.43 -10.56
N ASN A 62 -12.71 -0.23 -11.47
CA ASN A 62 -12.17 -0.72 -12.74
C ASN A 62 -10.87 -1.52 -12.52
N GLN A 63 -10.87 -2.45 -11.56
CA GLN A 63 -9.73 -3.28 -11.20
C GLN A 63 -8.51 -2.51 -10.66
N VAL A 64 -8.64 -1.22 -10.33
CA VAL A 64 -7.58 -0.41 -9.73
C VAL A 64 -8.06 0.24 -8.42
N ALA A 65 -7.35 -0.01 -7.33
CA ALA A 65 -7.47 0.74 -6.09
C ALA A 65 -6.31 1.73 -5.98
N LYS A 66 -6.61 3.03 -6.11
CA LYS A 66 -5.62 4.12 -6.01
C LYS A 66 -5.64 4.71 -4.61
N PHE A 67 -4.52 4.62 -3.91
CA PHE A 67 -4.38 5.18 -2.57
C PHE A 67 -4.06 6.67 -2.68
N ASN A 68 -4.89 7.50 -2.03
CA ASN A 68 -4.70 8.94 -2.01
C ASN A 68 -3.74 9.31 -0.89
N ASP A 69 -2.50 9.65 -1.26
CA ASP A 69 -1.46 10.07 -0.31
C ASP A 69 -1.21 9.03 0.81
N LEU A 70 -1.01 7.76 0.42
CA LEU A 70 -0.52 6.72 1.34
C LEU A 70 0.81 7.15 1.96
N ARG A 71 0.94 7.02 3.28
CA ARG A 71 2.20 7.30 4.00
C ARG A 71 2.53 6.22 5.01
N PHE A 72 3.83 5.97 5.15
CA PHE A 72 4.40 5.15 6.22
C PHE A 72 4.81 6.06 7.37
N VAL A 73 4.14 5.96 8.52
CA VAL A 73 4.43 6.78 9.71
C VAL A 73 5.38 6.04 10.64
N GLY A 74 5.10 4.75 10.88
CA GLY A 74 5.98 3.87 11.65
C GLY A 74 7.35 3.73 10.99
N ARG A 75 8.39 3.61 11.82
CA ARG A 75 9.75 3.31 11.38
C ARG A 75 9.99 1.80 11.41
N SER A 76 10.79 1.31 10.46
CA SER A 76 11.14 -0.12 10.35
C SER A 76 12.38 -0.52 11.16
N GLY A 77 12.94 0.38 11.99
CA GLY A 77 14.20 0.15 12.71
C GLY A 77 15.43 0.72 12.02
N ARG A 78 16.61 0.24 12.42
CA ARG A 78 17.88 0.48 11.70
C ARG A 78 18.08 -0.68 10.71
N GLY A 79 18.05 -0.37 9.42
CA GLY A 79 18.44 -1.28 8.34
C GLY A 79 19.89 -1.08 7.93
#